data_AF-A0A227J3Y0-F1
#
_entry.id   AF-A0A227J3Y0-F1
#
_cell.length_a   1.000
_cell.length_b   1.000
_cell.length_c   1.000
_cell.angle_alpha   90.00
_cell.angle_beta   90.00
_cell.angle_gamma   90.00
#
_symmetry.space_group_name_H-M   'P 1'
#
loop_
_entity.id
_entity.type
_entity.pdbx_description
1 polymer ?
#
loop_
_entity_poly.entity_id
_entity_poly.type
_entity_poly.pdbx_seq_one_letter_code
_entity_poly.pdbx_strand_id
1 'polypeptide(L)'
;MIKVPQDNNRNGLTPDLTPLLDIIFIVMVFLMLTAAVKLDSLDVALPSTDSQAVAEVDKQSITVNILKDEPYWAINGQTYIDWENFTLALLEESKSTDKPIVI
;
A
#
# COMPACT_ATOMS: atom_id res chain seq x y z
N MET A 1 25.04 70.58 24.66
CA MET A 1 24.89 69.11 24.81
C MET A 1 23.44 68.77 24.55
N ILE A 2 23.12 68.15 23.41
CA ILE A 2 21.76 67.74 23.05
C ILE A 2 21.64 66.24 23.37
N LYS A 3 20.75 65.89 24.29
CA LYS A 3 20.49 64.51 24.68
C LYS A 3 19.37 63.97 23.78
N VAL A 4 19.72 63.02 22.92
CA VAL A 4 18.78 62.30 22.05
C VAL A 4 18.03 61.27 22.91
N PRO A 5 16.70 61.21 22.88
CA PRO A 5 15.96 60.15 23.55
C PRO A 5 16.15 58.84 22.78
N GLN A 6 16.54 57.78 23.50
CA GLN A 6 16.58 56.42 22.98
C GLN A 6 15.14 55.92 22.90
N ASP A 7 14.64 55.75 21.68
CA ASP A 7 13.40 55.02 21.43
C ASP A 7 13.60 53.55 21.85
N ASN A 8 12.93 53.20 22.94
CA ASN A 8 12.92 51.87 23.52
C ASN A 8 12.09 50.95 22.62
N ASN A 9 12.75 50.34 21.64
CA ASN A 9 12.17 49.46 20.64
C ASN A 9 11.72 48.12 21.29
N ARG A 10 10.56 48.13 21.95
CA ARG A 10 9.94 46.95 22.61
C ARG A 10 9.15 46.06 21.63
N ASN A 11 9.55 46.01 20.35
CA ASN A 11 8.82 45.28 19.31
C ASN A 11 9.34 43.84 19.07
N GLY A 12 10.21 43.31 19.93
CA GLY A 12 10.94 42.05 19.70
C GLY A 12 10.25 40.75 20.15
N LEU A 13 8.93 40.72 20.40
CA LEU A 13 8.26 39.53 20.98
C LEU A 13 6.98 39.08 20.25
N THR A 14 6.59 39.71 19.15
CA THR A 14 5.49 39.22 18.30
C THR A 14 6.09 38.52 17.08
N PRO A 15 6.01 37.18 16.97
CA PRO A 15 6.49 36.48 15.80
C PRO A 15 5.71 36.92 14.56
N ASP A 16 6.41 37.12 13.45
CA ASP A 16 5.78 37.44 12.17
C ASP A 16 4.89 36.26 11.72
N LEU A 17 3.63 36.58 11.41
CA LEU A 17 2.61 35.59 11.07
C LEU A 17 2.77 35.05 9.64
N THR A 18 3.38 35.83 8.73
CA THR A 18 3.53 35.46 7.32
C THR A 18 4.48 34.27 7.11
N PRO A 19 5.69 34.24 7.72
CA PRO A 19 6.55 33.05 7.65
C PRO A 19 5.96 31.85 8.41
N LEU A 20 5.23 32.08 9.50
CA LEU A 20 4.61 31.01 10.28
C LEU A 20 3.51 30.29 9.49
N LEU A 21 2.66 31.06 8.80
CA LEU A 21 1.61 30.50 7.95
C LEU A 21 2.22 29.64 6.84
N ASP A 22 3.31 30.08 6.20
CA ASP A 22 3.97 29.32 5.15
C ASP A 22 4.45 27.95 5.64
N ILE A 23 5.09 27.90 6.82
CA ILE A 23 5.51 26.63 7.44
C ILE A 23 4.30 25.73 7.73
N ILE A 24 3.23 26.29 8.30
CA ILE A 24 2.01 25.52 8.60
C ILE A 24 1.36 25.00 7.30
N PHE A 25 1.28 25.82 6.26
CA PHE A 25 0.71 25.46 4.97
C PHE A 25 1.50 24.33 4.30
N ILE A 26 2.83 24.45 4.27
CA ILE A 26 3.73 23.40 3.77
C ILE A 26 3.51 22.09 4.55
N VAL A 27 3.48 22.14 5.89
CA VAL A 27 3.24 20.96 6.73
C VAL A 27 1.87 20.33 6.44
N MET A 28 0.81 21.12 6.29
CA MET A 28 -0.52 20.61 5.95
C MET A 28 -0.53 19.90 4.59
N VAL A 29 0.14 20.46 3.58
CA VAL A 29 0.26 19.81 2.26
C VAL A 29 1.04 18.50 2.37
N PHE A 30 2.16 18.48 3.09
CA PHE A 30 2.92 17.24 3.32
C PHE A 30 2.10 16.17 4.06
N LEU A 31 1.35 16.55 5.10
CA LEU A 31 0.47 15.62 5.82
C LEU A 31 -0.65 15.09 4.92
N MET A 32 -1.24 15.95 4.07
CA MET A 32 -2.28 15.55 3.13
C MET A 32 -1.75 14.57 2.07
N LEU A 33 -0.54 14.79 1.55
CA LEU A 33 0.10 13.90 0.57
C LEU A 33 0.56 12.57 1.18
N THR A 34 1.03 12.57 2.44
CA THR A 34 1.53 11.34 3.11
C THR A 34 0.42 10.47 3.69
N ALA A 35 -0.73 11.04 4.05
CA ALA A 35 -1.89 10.28 4.55
C ALA A 35 -2.56 9.41 3.46
N ALA A 36 -2.28 9.64 2.18
CA ALA A 36 -2.93 8.95 1.07
C ALA A 36 -2.35 7.55 0.74
N VAL A 37 -1.30 7.11 1.44
CA VAL A 37 -0.70 5.79 1.15
C VAL A 37 -1.49 4.68 1.84
N LYS A 38 -2.41 4.06 1.08
CA LYS A 38 -3.05 2.79 1.46
C LYS A 38 -2.02 1.67 1.25
N LEU A 39 -1.53 1.10 2.34
CA LEU A 39 -0.77 -0.15 2.29
C LEU A 39 -1.79 -1.30 2.28
N ASP A 40 -2.06 -1.83 1.09
CA ASP A 40 -2.86 -3.05 0.96
C ASP A 40 -1.97 -4.24 1.37
N SER A 41 -2.17 -4.74 2.58
CA SER A 41 -1.53 -5.96 3.06
C SER A 41 -2.43 -7.16 2.84
N LEU A 42 -1.87 -8.24 2.30
CA LEU A 42 -2.54 -9.53 2.25
C LEU A 42 -2.29 -10.28 3.57
N ASP A 43 -3.34 -10.50 4.36
CA ASP A 43 -3.26 -11.35 5.57
C ASP A 43 -3.14 -12.82 5.14
N VAL A 44 -1.93 -13.38 5.22
CA VAL A 44 -1.67 -14.79 4.93
C VAL A 44 -1.65 -15.58 6.22
N ALA A 45 -2.72 -16.34 6.48
CA ALA A 45 -2.74 -17.31 7.56
C ALA A 45 -1.93 -18.55 7.14
N LEU A 46 -0.72 -18.71 7.68
CA LEU A 46 0.05 -19.94 7.53
C LEU A 46 -0.59 -21.04 8.40
N PRO A 47 -0.81 -22.26 7.88
CA PRO A 47 -1.35 -23.34 8.69
C PRO A 47 -0.37 -23.70 9.81
N SER A 48 -0.82 -23.61 11.06
CA SER A 48 -0.09 -24.10 12.23
C SER A 48 0.01 -25.62 12.16
N THR A 49 1.21 -26.16 12.35
CA THR A 49 1.61 -27.56 12.09
C THR A 49 1.03 -28.61 13.06
N ASP A 50 -0.16 -28.39 13.61
CA ASP A 50 -0.79 -29.32 14.56
C ASP A 50 -2.14 -29.84 14.07
N SER A 51 -2.14 -30.37 12.85
CA SER A 51 -3.08 -31.38 12.44
C SER A 51 -2.45 -32.18 11.31
N GLN A 52 -2.21 -33.46 11.58
CA GLN A 52 -2.06 -34.50 10.57
C GLN A 52 -3.37 -34.59 9.78
N ALA A 53 -3.57 -33.65 8.87
CA ALA A 53 -4.39 -33.86 7.71
C ALA A 53 -3.47 -33.51 6.56
N VAL A 54 -2.74 -34.52 6.09
CA VAL A 54 -2.41 -34.60 4.66
C VAL A 54 -3.78 -34.54 3.98
N ALA A 55 -4.27 -33.32 3.72
CA ALA A 55 -5.44 -33.11 2.93
C ALA A 55 -5.14 -33.82 1.62
N GLU A 56 -5.96 -34.81 1.30
CA GLU A 56 -5.81 -35.67 0.14
C GLU A 56 -5.34 -34.84 -1.05
N VAL A 57 -4.20 -35.25 -1.61
CA VAL A 57 -3.57 -34.73 -2.83
C VAL A 57 -4.42 -35.11 -4.06
N ASP A 58 -5.74 -35.05 -3.95
CA ASP A 58 -6.70 -35.46 -4.99
C ASP A 58 -7.78 -34.41 -5.27
N LYS A 59 -7.77 -33.28 -4.54
CA LYS A 59 -8.45 -32.09 -5.05
C LYS A 59 -7.50 -31.43 -6.03
N GLN A 60 -7.73 -31.66 -7.33
CA GLN A 60 -7.11 -30.85 -8.40
C GLN A 60 -7.11 -29.39 -7.92
N SER A 61 -5.96 -28.76 -7.74
CA SER A 61 -5.88 -27.39 -7.20
C SER A 61 -5.70 -26.40 -8.33
N ILE A 62 -6.23 -25.18 -8.16
CA ILE A 62 -5.91 -24.08 -9.09
C ILE A 62 -4.56 -23.52 -8.65
N THR A 63 -3.55 -23.59 -9.51
CA THR A 63 -2.20 -23.08 -9.22
C THR A 63 -2.05 -21.67 -9.79
N VAL A 64 -1.74 -20.70 -8.97
CA VAL A 64 -1.42 -19.33 -9.38
C VAL A 64 0.09 -19.17 -9.39
N ASN A 65 0.67 -18.72 -10.50
CA ASN A 65 2.10 -18.52 -10.64
C ASN A 65 2.41 -17.03 -10.83
N ILE A 66 3.37 -16.53 -10.04
CA ILE A 66 3.92 -15.18 -10.15
C ILE A 66 5.33 -15.30 -10.72
N LEU A 67 5.51 -14.86 -11.96
CA LEU A 67 6.74 -14.99 -12.73
C LEU A 67 7.62 -13.74 -12.54
N LYS A 68 8.94 -13.91 -12.69
CA LYS A 68 9.90 -12.81 -12.59
C LYS A 68 9.91 -11.91 -13.83
N ASP A 69 9.63 -12.49 -14.98
CA ASP A 69 9.70 -11.85 -16.29
C ASP A 69 8.30 -11.84 -16.93
N GLU A 70 8.08 -10.93 -17.87
CA GLU A 70 6.82 -10.86 -18.62
C GLU A 70 6.60 -12.12 -19.46
N PRO A 71 5.36 -12.64 -19.54
CA PRO A 71 4.16 -12.23 -18.78
C PRO A 71 4.21 -12.65 -17.29
N TYR A 72 3.93 -11.73 -16.37
CA TYR A 72 4.14 -11.94 -14.93
C TYR A 72 3.15 -12.89 -14.25
N TRP A 73 2.03 -13.22 -14.90
CA TRP A 73 0.93 -13.97 -14.27
C TRP A 73 0.63 -15.24 -15.05
N ALA A 74 0.47 -16.36 -14.35
CA ALA A 74 0.00 -17.60 -14.94
C ALA A 74 -0.94 -18.37 -14.03
N ILE A 75 -1.84 -19.15 -14.63
CA ILE A 75 -2.75 -20.06 -13.94
C ILE A 75 -2.50 -21.46 -14.50
N ASN A 76 -2.18 -22.42 -13.63
CA ASN A 76 -1.81 -23.78 -14.01
C ASN A 76 -0.72 -23.83 -15.11
N GLY A 77 0.24 -22.89 -15.07
CA GLY A 77 1.29 -22.74 -16.08
C GLY A 77 0.88 -22.04 -17.38
N GLN A 78 -0.41 -21.71 -17.58
CA GLN A 78 -0.85 -20.89 -18.71
C GLN A 78 -0.68 -19.41 -18.38
N THR A 79 0.13 -18.73 -19.19
CA THR A 79 0.49 -17.33 -18.97
C THR A 79 -0.52 -16.34 -19.54
N TYR A 80 -0.69 -15.21 -18.84
CA TYR A 80 -1.59 -14.12 -19.21
C TYR A 80 -0.81 -12.81 -19.30
N ILE A 81 -0.97 -12.10 -20.41
CA ILE A 81 -0.24 -10.85 -20.69
C ILE A 81 -0.82 -9.67 -19.90
N ASP A 82 -2.13 -9.72 -19.61
CA ASP A 82 -2.84 -8.63 -18.93
C ASP A 82 -3.43 -9.08 -17.60
N TRP A 83 -3.33 -8.21 -16.61
CA TRP A 83 -3.92 -8.43 -15.28
C TRP A 83 -5.43 -8.68 -15.33
N GLU A 84 -6.15 -7.98 -16.23
CA GLU A 84 -7.60 -8.13 -16.39
C GLU A 84 -7.95 -9.52 -16.93
N ASN A 85 -7.25 -9.98 -17.97
CA ASN A 85 -7.43 -11.32 -18.55
C ASN A 85 -7.09 -12.43 -17.55
N PHE A 86 -6.01 -12.25 -16.78
CA PHE A 86 -5.66 -13.15 -15.67
C PHE A 86 -6.76 -13.23 -14.60
N THR A 87 -7.25 -12.07 -14.14
CA THR A 87 -8.26 -12.00 -13.09
C THR A 87 -9.58 -12.63 -13.53
N LEU A 88 -10.01 -12.37 -14.76
CA LEU A 88 -11.22 -12.97 -15.33
C LEU A 88 -11.10 -14.50 -15.40
N ALA A 89 -9.99 -15.01 -15.93
CA ALA A 89 -9.75 -16.46 -16.02
C ALA A 89 -9.71 -17.12 -14.63
N LEU A 90 -9.05 -16.50 -13.65
CA LEU A 90 -8.97 -17.03 -12.29
C LEU A 90 -10.35 -17.06 -11.61
N LEU A 91 -11.14 -16.00 -11.78
CA LEU A 91 -12.48 -15.93 -11.20
C LEU A 91 -13.42 -16.97 -11.84
N GLU A 92 -13.34 -17.17 -13.16
CA GLU A 92 -14.13 -18.17 -13.86
C GLU A 92 -13.74 -19.58 -13.41
N GLU A 93 -12.44 -19.87 -13.32
CA GLU A 93 -11.95 -21.17 -12.87
C GLU A 93 -12.35 -21.44 -11.42
N SER A 94 -12.20 -20.47 -10.51
CA SER A 94 -12.60 -20.60 -9.10
C SER A 94 -14.10 -20.80 -8.88
N LYS A 95 -14.94 -20.27 -9.77
CA LYS A 95 -16.41 -20.43 -9.68
C LYS A 95 -16.88 -21.77 -10.19
N SER A 96 -16.19 -22.32 -11.19
CA SER A 96 -16.56 -23.59 -11.80
C SER A 96 -16.23 -24.78 -10.92
N THR A 97 -15.48 -24.59 -9.83
CA THR A 97 -14.89 -25.72 -9.11
C THR A 97 -14.59 -25.37 -7.66
N ASP A 98 -15.01 -26.22 -6.72
CA ASP A 98 -14.70 -26.06 -5.28
C ASP A 98 -13.28 -26.54 -4.96
N LYS A 99 -12.31 -26.12 -5.78
CA LYS A 99 -10.91 -26.52 -5.68
C LYS A 99 -10.15 -25.52 -4.83
N PRO A 100 -9.23 -26.00 -3.97
CA PRO A 100 -8.33 -25.11 -3.25
C PRO A 100 -7.42 -24.35 -4.24
N ILE A 101 -7.21 -23.06 -3.99
CA ILE A 101 -6.27 -22.22 -4.72
C ILE A 101 -4.91 -22.29 -4.01
N VAL A 102 -3.84 -22.56 -4.77
CA VAL A 102 -2.46 -22.63 -4.29
C VAL A 102 -1.64 -21.60 -5.08
N ILE A 103 -0.75 -20.87 -4.39
CA ILE A 103 0.11 -19.81 -4.97
C ILE A 103 1.57 -20.24 -4.84
#